data_AF-A0A6A6XXQ9-F1
#
_entry.id   AF-A0A6A6XXQ9-F1
#
_cell.length_a   1.000
_cell.length_b   1.000
_cell.length_c   1.000
_cell.angle_alpha   90.00
_cell.angle_beta   90.00
_cell.angle_gamma   90.00
#
_symmetry.space_group_name_H-M   'P 1'
#
loop_
_entity.id
_entity.type
_entity.pdbx_description
1 polymer ?
#
loop_
_entity_poly.entity_id
_entity_poly.type
_entity_poly.pdbx_seq_one_letter_code
_entity_poly.pdbx_strand_id
1 'polypeptide(L)'
;MSACLARRIPPVFVIMLSRLKLLQHINPRPGQENLADSIRPQQPPEMSIKYNKVLLIGATSGIGLAYAEKVVGEGKKIIVVGRRKESLDAFVEKHGKDKAEAIVFDITLLDQIPAFAADITSRHPDLDCVLINSGIQRGFNFSKPDTVDLSVLGLEFTTNYLAYVHLTHAFIPHLQKQENETSLVYTSSGLALVPLVTRLNYSASKAALHHFILCLREQLKEGPGNIKVIEIFPPAVQTELHDEKHQPDIKNGRAMGMPLDEFTEASWSRLVKGEEQIPIGFVEGAFKKFEETRQETFHMLNKMAKARDGA
;
A
#
# COMPACT_ATOMS: atom_id res chain seq x y z
N MET A 1 69.15 -24.23 -15.96
CA MET A 1 69.70 -23.04 -15.29
C MET A 1 68.60 -22.43 -14.43
N SER A 2 68.88 -22.36 -13.13
CA SER A 2 68.31 -21.51 -12.06
C SER A 2 66.78 -21.36 -11.94
N ALA A 3 66.13 -21.94 -10.93
CA ALA A 3 66.06 -21.55 -9.50
C ALA A 3 64.82 -20.66 -9.23
N CYS A 4 63.79 -21.17 -8.56
CA CYS A 4 63.61 -21.20 -7.10
C CYS A 4 63.19 -19.84 -6.52
N LEU A 5 61.91 -19.70 -6.15
CA LEU A 5 61.52 -19.02 -4.91
C LEU A 5 60.11 -19.43 -4.46
N ALA A 6 60.07 -20.42 -3.58
CA ALA A 6 58.93 -20.67 -2.69
C ALA A 6 58.88 -19.56 -1.62
N ARG A 7 57.70 -18.98 -1.38
CA ARG A 7 57.44 -18.21 -0.15
C ARG A 7 56.50 -18.98 0.76
N ARG A 8 56.99 -19.14 1.98
CA ARG A 8 56.52 -19.96 3.10
C ARG A 8 55.24 -19.38 3.72
N ILE A 9 54.28 -20.26 3.97
CA ILE A 9 53.15 -20.01 4.89
C ILE A 9 53.65 -20.32 6.31
N PRO A 10 53.42 -19.46 7.32
CA PRO A 10 53.91 -19.67 8.69
C PRO A 10 53.23 -20.85 9.40
N PRO A 11 53.94 -21.56 10.29
CA PRO A 11 53.48 -22.80 10.91
C PRO A 11 52.62 -22.52 12.15
N VAL A 12 51.39 -22.06 11.96
CA VAL A 12 50.37 -22.00 13.04
C VAL A 12 49.00 -22.51 12.57
N PHE A 13 48.80 -22.74 11.27
CA PHE A 13 47.49 -23.07 10.71
C PHE A 13 47.26 -24.57 10.39
N VAL A 14 48.22 -25.46 10.69
CA VAL A 14 48.13 -26.91 10.41
C VAL A 14 47.91 -27.75 11.68
N ILE A 15 47.85 -27.14 12.88
CA ILE A 15 47.67 -27.86 14.16
C ILE A 15 46.27 -27.67 14.77
N MET A 16 45.36 -26.92 14.12
CA MET A 16 43.98 -26.73 14.59
C MET A 16 42.92 -27.49 13.77
N LEU A 17 43.34 -28.43 12.91
CA LEU A 17 42.43 -29.31 12.14
C LEU A 17 42.60 -30.80 12.47
N SER A 18 43.48 -31.15 13.39
CA SER A 18 43.72 -32.51 13.87
C SER A 18 43.34 -32.74 15.35
N ARG A 19 42.78 -31.71 16.03
CA ARG A 19 42.15 -31.83 17.37
C ARG A 19 40.64 -31.56 17.40
N LEU A 20 39.98 -31.49 16.24
CA LEU A 20 38.53 -31.30 16.15
C LEU A 20 37.76 -32.60 15.82
N LYS A 21 38.39 -33.76 15.99
CA LYS A 21 37.75 -35.09 15.88
C LYS A 21 37.77 -35.92 17.17
N LEU A 22 38.10 -35.31 18.31
CA LEU A 22 38.15 -36.01 19.61
C LEU A 22 37.29 -35.38 20.72
N LEU A 23 36.22 -34.67 20.35
CA LEU A 23 35.23 -34.14 21.30
C LEU A 23 33.79 -34.32 20.80
N GLN A 24 33.50 -35.41 20.08
CA GLN A 24 32.12 -35.74 19.69
C GLN A 24 31.35 -36.56 20.74
N HIS A 25 31.94 -36.85 21.91
CA HIS A 25 31.24 -37.53 23.00
C HIS A 25 31.47 -36.85 24.36
N ILE A 26 30.95 -35.63 24.49
CA ILE A 26 30.60 -35.09 25.81
C ILE A 26 29.13 -34.71 25.74
N ASN A 27 28.27 -35.54 26.33
CA ASN A 27 26.89 -35.17 26.60
C ASN A 27 26.90 -33.98 27.59
N PRO A 28 26.10 -32.92 27.36
CA PRO A 28 25.94 -31.87 28.35
C PRO A 28 25.30 -32.45 29.62
N ARG A 29 25.79 -32.04 30.79
CA ARG A 29 25.15 -32.37 32.07
C ARG A 29 23.79 -31.63 32.14
N PRO A 30 22.75 -32.23 32.75
CA PRO A 30 21.48 -31.54 32.92
C PRO A 30 21.66 -30.34 33.85
N GLY A 31 21.28 -29.15 33.42
CA GLY A 31 21.18 -27.96 34.29
C GLY A 31 22.15 -26.80 34.03
N GLN A 32 22.81 -26.71 32.87
CA GLN A 32 23.49 -25.47 32.46
C GLN A 32 22.73 -24.82 31.30
N GLU A 33 22.06 -23.69 31.57
CA GLU A 33 21.56 -22.80 30.52
C GLU A 33 22.73 -22.33 29.65
N ASN A 34 22.59 -22.48 28.34
CA ASN A 34 23.59 -22.03 27.38
C ASN A 34 23.67 -20.49 27.42
N LEU A 35 24.81 -19.95 27.86
CA LEU A 35 25.14 -18.53 27.77
C LEU A 35 25.15 -17.98 26.31
N ALA A 36 25.05 -18.87 25.31
CA ALA A 36 24.90 -18.52 23.91
C ALA A 36 23.44 -18.17 23.52
N ASP A 37 22.44 -18.61 24.29
CA ASP A 37 21.03 -18.29 24.02
C ASP A 37 20.64 -16.90 24.56
N SER A 38 21.40 -16.33 25.49
CA SER A 38 21.20 -14.97 26.02
C SER A 38 21.76 -13.85 25.13
N ILE A 39 22.40 -14.19 24.01
CA ILE A 39 22.92 -13.24 23.01
C ILE A 39 22.27 -13.54 21.66
N ARG A 40 20.94 -13.69 21.63
CA ARG A 40 20.21 -13.39 20.38
C ARG A 40 20.00 -11.89 20.36
N PRO A 41 20.35 -11.18 19.27
CA PRO A 41 19.86 -9.82 19.12
C PRO A 41 18.34 -9.90 19.23
N GLN A 42 17.77 -9.25 20.25
CA GLN A 42 16.33 -9.06 20.29
C GLN A 42 15.99 -8.38 18.97
N GLN A 43 15.17 -9.04 18.15
CA GLN A 43 14.59 -8.42 16.98
C GLN A 43 14.03 -7.07 17.46
N PRO A 44 14.37 -5.94 16.79
CA PRO A 44 13.72 -4.68 17.13
C PRO A 44 12.21 -4.94 17.12
N PRO A 45 11.43 -4.31 18.04
CA PRO A 45 9.99 -4.53 18.08
C PRO A 45 9.46 -4.39 16.66
N GLU A 46 8.94 -5.49 16.13
CA GLU A 46 8.51 -5.59 14.75
C GLU A 46 7.45 -4.51 14.58
N MET A 47 7.82 -3.42 13.89
CA MET A 47 6.90 -2.30 13.75
C MET A 47 5.73 -2.82 12.93
N SER A 48 4.55 -2.90 13.54
CA SER A 48 3.32 -3.34 12.90
C SER A 48 2.43 -2.14 12.61
N ILE A 49 1.58 -2.28 11.61
CA ILE A 49 0.52 -1.34 11.32
C ILE A 49 -0.34 -1.13 12.57
N LYS A 50 -0.70 0.14 12.81
CA LYS A 50 -1.43 0.55 14.01
C LYS A 50 -2.84 -0.03 14.10
N TYR A 51 -3.41 -0.41 12.96
CA TYR A 51 -4.80 -0.82 12.83
C TYR A 51 -4.98 -2.32 13.08
N ASN A 52 -6.10 -2.70 13.69
CA ASN A 52 -6.41 -4.08 14.05
C ASN A 52 -7.34 -4.76 13.06
N LYS A 53 -8.20 -3.99 12.38
CA LYS A 53 -9.18 -4.47 11.42
C LYS A 53 -9.17 -3.59 10.17
N VAL A 54 -8.66 -4.16 9.07
CA VAL A 54 -8.55 -3.44 7.79
C VAL A 54 -9.61 -3.90 6.80
N LEU A 55 -10.41 -2.98 6.27
CA LEU A 55 -11.19 -3.19 5.06
C LEU A 55 -10.33 -2.79 3.85
N LEU A 56 -10.03 -3.74 2.98
CA LEU A 56 -9.18 -3.51 1.81
C LEU A 56 -9.95 -3.71 0.50
N ILE A 57 -10.15 -2.60 -0.22
CA ILE A 57 -10.91 -2.54 -1.45
C ILE A 57 -9.99 -2.58 -2.66
N GLY A 58 -10.14 -3.60 -3.50
CA GLY A 58 -9.22 -3.88 -4.61
C GLY A 58 -8.12 -4.86 -4.21
N ALA A 59 -8.45 -5.87 -3.41
CA ALA A 59 -7.50 -6.81 -2.79
C ALA A 59 -7.13 -8.01 -3.68
N THR A 60 -7.72 -8.14 -4.87
CA THR A 60 -7.66 -9.39 -5.65
C THR A 60 -6.38 -9.59 -6.48
N SER A 61 -5.51 -8.58 -6.59
CA SER A 61 -4.20 -8.66 -7.28
C SER A 61 -3.31 -7.46 -6.93
N GLY A 62 -2.07 -7.50 -7.43
CA GLY A 62 -1.14 -6.36 -7.42
C GLY A 62 -0.89 -5.82 -6.01
N ILE A 63 -0.86 -4.48 -5.90
CA ILE A 63 -0.63 -3.77 -4.65
C ILE A 63 -1.63 -4.17 -3.56
N GLY A 64 -2.92 -4.29 -3.91
CA GLY A 64 -3.95 -4.65 -2.94
C GLY A 64 -3.74 -6.05 -2.37
N LEU A 65 -3.45 -7.04 -3.22
CA LEU A 65 -3.12 -8.38 -2.72
C LEU A 65 -1.86 -8.38 -1.85
N ALA A 66 -0.82 -7.64 -2.26
CA ALA A 66 0.42 -7.54 -1.49
C ALA A 66 0.21 -6.89 -0.11
N TYR A 67 -0.61 -5.85 -0.03
CA TYR A 67 -1.01 -5.26 1.27
C TYR A 67 -1.89 -6.19 2.08
N ALA A 68 -2.77 -6.97 1.46
CA ALA A 68 -3.57 -7.97 2.16
C ALA A 68 -2.67 -9.01 2.87
N GLU A 69 -1.64 -9.49 2.16
CA GLU A 69 -0.64 -10.41 2.71
C GLU A 69 0.14 -9.78 3.87
N LYS A 70 0.50 -8.48 3.77
CA LYS A 70 1.16 -7.76 4.86
C LYS A 70 0.31 -7.64 6.12
N VAL A 71 -0.96 -7.22 5.97
CA VAL A 71 -1.91 -7.10 7.10
C VAL A 71 -2.04 -8.42 7.86
N VAL A 72 -2.26 -9.52 7.14
CA VAL A 72 -2.41 -10.85 7.76
C VAL A 72 -1.09 -11.36 8.34
N GLY A 73 0.04 -11.09 7.67
CA GLY A 73 1.38 -11.44 8.14
C GLY A 73 1.73 -10.82 9.49
N GLU A 74 1.21 -9.62 9.77
CA GLU A 74 1.34 -8.94 11.07
C GLU A 74 0.29 -9.39 12.10
N GLY A 75 -0.50 -10.43 11.81
CA GLY A 75 -1.51 -10.97 12.71
C GLY A 75 -2.77 -10.11 12.85
N LYS A 76 -2.96 -9.12 11.96
CA LYS A 76 -4.17 -8.29 11.94
C LYS A 76 -5.30 -8.98 11.18
N LYS A 77 -6.53 -8.51 11.40
CA LYS A 77 -7.71 -9.01 10.69
C LYS A 77 -7.99 -8.17 9.46
N ILE A 78 -8.45 -8.82 8.39
CA ILE A 78 -8.73 -8.14 7.13
C ILE A 78 -10.06 -8.58 6.52
N ILE A 79 -10.74 -7.63 5.89
CA ILE A 79 -11.89 -7.84 5.01
C ILE A 79 -11.41 -7.48 3.60
N VAL A 80 -11.21 -8.48 2.74
CA VAL A 80 -10.74 -8.31 1.36
C VAL A 80 -11.92 -8.17 0.41
N VAL A 81 -11.90 -7.11 -0.40
CA VAL A 81 -13.00 -6.77 -1.30
C VAL A 81 -12.49 -6.71 -2.75
N GLY A 82 -13.27 -7.28 -3.66
CA GLY A 82 -13.03 -7.19 -5.10
C GLY A 82 -14.08 -7.93 -5.91
N ARG A 83 -13.88 -8.01 -7.23
CA ARG A 83 -14.87 -8.62 -8.15
C ARG A 83 -14.63 -10.10 -8.44
N ARG A 84 -13.39 -10.56 -8.25
CA ARG A 84 -12.97 -11.93 -8.59
C ARG A 84 -13.15 -12.84 -7.39
N LYS A 85 -14.28 -13.55 -7.35
CA LYS A 85 -14.64 -14.43 -6.23
C LYS A 85 -13.57 -15.48 -5.99
N GLU A 86 -13.03 -16.09 -7.03
CA GLU A 86 -12.05 -17.17 -6.92
C GLU A 86 -10.74 -16.70 -6.25
N SER A 87 -10.29 -15.48 -6.58
CA SER A 87 -9.11 -14.88 -5.93
C SER A 87 -9.35 -14.59 -4.46
N LEU A 88 -10.56 -14.14 -4.10
CA LEU A 88 -10.94 -13.85 -2.72
C LEU A 88 -11.08 -15.14 -1.90
N ASP A 89 -11.74 -16.15 -2.46
CA ASP A 89 -11.92 -17.46 -1.82
C ASP A 89 -10.55 -18.10 -1.55
N ALA A 90 -9.64 -18.09 -2.52
CA ALA A 90 -8.28 -18.62 -2.36
C ALA A 90 -7.49 -17.87 -1.29
N PHE A 91 -7.67 -16.55 -1.16
CA PHE A 91 -7.04 -15.77 -0.09
C PHE A 91 -7.55 -16.18 1.30
N VAL A 92 -8.87 -16.34 1.46
CA VAL A 92 -9.47 -16.78 2.72
C VAL A 92 -9.09 -18.22 3.06
N GLU A 93 -9.04 -19.12 2.06
CA GLU A 93 -8.59 -20.50 2.24
C GLU A 93 -7.14 -20.56 2.73
N LYS A 94 -6.26 -19.75 2.14
CA LYS A 94 -4.84 -19.68 2.51
C LYS A 94 -4.62 -19.18 3.94
N HIS A 95 -5.39 -18.17 4.39
CA HIS A 95 -5.12 -17.45 5.63
C HIS A 95 -6.05 -17.81 6.79
N GLY A 96 -7.17 -18.49 6.51
CA GLY A 96 -8.17 -18.89 7.48
C GLY A 96 -9.22 -17.80 7.77
N LYS A 97 -10.46 -18.25 8.02
CA LYS A 97 -11.63 -17.38 8.26
C LYS A 97 -11.53 -16.53 9.53
N ASP A 98 -10.67 -16.92 10.47
CA ASP A 98 -10.45 -16.16 11.71
C ASP A 98 -9.66 -14.85 11.47
N LYS A 99 -8.89 -14.80 10.38
CA LYS A 99 -8.03 -13.66 10.02
C LYS A 99 -8.57 -12.89 8.81
N ALA A 100 -9.17 -13.58 7.84
CA ALA A 100 -9.60 -13.00 6.58
C ALA A 100 -11.07 -13.28 6.29
N GLU A 101 -11.78 -12.25 5.87
CA GLU A 101 -13.12 -12.34 5.29
C GLU A 101 -13.12 -11.81 3.86
N ALA A 102 -13.89 -12.43 2.96
CA ALA A 102 -14.02 -12.04 1.57
C ALA A 102 -15.40 -11.45 1.26
N ILE A 103 -15.42 -10.32 0.55
CA ILE A 103 -16.65 -9.72 0.03
C ILE A 103 -16.52 -9.45 -1.46
N VAL A 104 -17.44 -10.00 -2.25
CA VAL A 104 -17.55 -9.70 -3.67
C VAL A 104 -18.34 -8.41 -3.84
N PHE A 105 -17.71 -7.37 -4.38
CA PHE A 105 -18.36 -6.08 -4.62
C PHE A 105 -17.71 -5.34 -5.80
N ASP A 106 -18.53 -4.70 -6.62
CA ASP A 106 -18.08 -3.81 -7.69
C ASP A 106 -18.28 -2.35 -7.26
N ILE A 107 -17.18 -1.64 -7.04
CA ILE A 107 -17.19 -0.25 -6.57
C ILE A 107 -17.73 0.75 -7.59
N THR A 108 -17.94 0.34 -8.84
CA THR A 108 -18.56 1.19 -9.86
C THR A 108 -20.08 1.28 -9.70
N LEU A 109 -20.68 0.42 -8.87
CA LEU A 109 -22.10 0.45 -8.50
C LEU A 109 -22.30 1.47 -7.37
N LEU A 110 -22.21 2.75 -7.73
CA LEU A 110 -22.16 3.87 -6.77
C LEU A 110 -23.38 3.96 -5.86
N ASP A 111 -24.55 3.55 -6.36
CA ASP A 111 -25.83 3.49 -5.67
C ASP A 111 -25.89 2.40 -4.59
N GLN A 112 -25.06 1.35 -4.72
CA GLN A 112 -25.01 0.23 -3.78
C GLN A 112 -24.00 0.45 -2.65
N ILE A 113 -23.08 1.40 -2.78
CA ILE A 113 -22.05 1.71 -1.78
C ILE A 113 -22.63 2.00 -0.38
N PRO A 114 -23.71 2.78 -0.21
CA PRO A 114 -24.29 3.02 1.12
C PRO A 114 -24.74 1.73 1.82
N ALA A 115 -25.41 0.83 1.10
CA ALA A 115 -25.85 -0.46 1.64
C ALA A 115 -24.67 -1.37 1.96
N PHE A 116 -23.65 -1.39 1.09
CA PHE A 116 -22.41 -2.11 1.32
C PHE A 116 -21.68 -1.64 2.58
N ALA A 117 -21.52 -0.31 2.77
CA ALA A 117 -20.86 0.23 3.95
C ALA A 117 -21.64 -0.05 5.24
N ALA A 118 -22.98 0.03 5.20
CA ALA A 118 -23.84 -0.29 6.34
C ALA A 118 -23.74 -1.77 6.74
N ASP A 119 -23.73 -2.70 5.78
CA ASP A 119 -23.53 -4.13 6.05
C ASP A 119 -22.16 -4.40 6.70
N ILE A 120 -21.09 -3.85 6.12
CA ILE A 120 -19.73 -4.04 6.63
C ILE A 120 -19.60 -3.50 8.06
N THR A 121 -20.03 -2.27 8.31
CA THR A 121 -19.88 -1.61 9.62
C THR A 121 -20.79 -2.23 10.69
N SER A 122 -21.93 -2.81 10.30
CA SER A 122 -22.77 -3.59 11.22
C SER A 122 -22.12 -4.90 11.65
N ARG A 123 -21.39 -5.57 10.75
CA ARG A 123 -20.73 -6.86 11.03
C ARG A 123 -19.36 -6.69 11.68
N HIS A 124 -18.70 -5.56 11.44
CA HIS A 124 -17.38 -5.23 11.95
C HIS A 124 -17.41 -3.86 12.65
N PRO A 125 -18.04 -3.76 13.83
CA PRO A 125 -18.06 -2.52 14.60
C PRO A 125 -16.64 -2.10 15.05
N ASP A 126 -15.69 -3.03 15.04
CA ASP A 126 -14.26 -2.86 15.34
C ASP A 126 -13.42 -2.40 14.14
N LEU A 127 -14.03 -2.14 12.98
CA LEU A 127 -13.32 -1.64 11.78
C LEU A 127 -12.65 -0.29 12.06
N ASP A 128 -11.32 -0.26 11.96
CA ASP A 128 -10.50 0.91 12.27
C ASP A 128 -9.67 1.43 11.08
N CYS A 129 -9.63 0.71 9.96
CA CYS A 129 -8.95 1.17 8.74
C CYS A 129 -9.68 0.78 7.47
N VAL A 130 -9.89 1.75 6.58
CA VAL A 130 -10.42 1.52 5.22
C VAL A 130 -9.36 1.90 4.20
N LEU A 131 -8.83 0.91 3.48
CA LEU A 131 -7.84 1.08 2.41
C LEU A 131 -8.50 0.91 1.05
N ILE A 132 -8.49 1.97 0.25
CA ILE A 132 -9.06 2.01 -1.09
C ILE A 132 -7.94 1.98 -2.13
N ASN A 133 -7.76 0.82 -2.76
CA ASN A 133 -6.69 0.54 -3.72
C ASN A 133 -7.16 0.37 -5.17
N SER A 134 -8.43 0.04 -5.38
CA SER A 134 -8.98 -0.28 -6.71
C SER A 134 -8.68 0.80 -7.76
N GLY A 135 -8.24 0.39 -8.94
CA GLY A 135 -8.05 1.34 -10.03
C GLY A 135 -7.88 0.65 -11.39
N ILE A 136 -8.18 1.39 -12.44
CA ILE A 136 -7.89 1.00 -13.82
C ILE A 136 -7.12 2.12 -14.52
N GLN A 137 -6.32 1.74 -15.51
CA GLN A 137 -5.54 2.67 -16.33
C GLN A 137 -5.73 2.34 -17.80
N ARG A 138 -5.99 3.34 -18.64
CA ARG A 138 -6.30 3.21 -20.07
C ARG A 138 -5.53 4.23 -20.90
N GLY A 139 -5.28 3.85 -22.15
CA GLY A 139 -4.58 4.67 -23.13
C GLY A 139 -5.58 5.40 -24.00
N PHE A 140 -5.37 6.70 -24.22
CA PHE A 140 -6.22 7.50 -25.10
C PHE A 140 -5.37 8.32 -26.06
N ASN A 141 -5.85 8.47 -27.29
CA ASN A 141 -5.21 9.31 -28.29
C ASN A 141 -6.23 10.17 -29.04
N PHE A 142 -6.46 11.38 -28.56
CA PHE A 142 -7.38 12.33 -29.18
C PHE A 142 -6.90 12.89 -30.53
N SER A 143 -5.65 12.65 -30.94
CA SER A 143 -5.23 12.89 -32.33
C SER A 143 -5.82 11.86 -33.31
N LYS A 144 -6.37 10.75 -32.79
CA LYS A 144 -7.09 9.71 -33.53
C LYS A 144 -8.47 9.50 -32.90
N PRO A 145 -9.39 10.47 -33.06
CA PRO A 145 -10.66 10.50 -32.31
C PRO A 145 -11.51 9.24 -32.48
N ASP A 146 -11.47 8.59 -33.66
CA ASP A 146 -12.20 7.35 -33.93
C ASP A 146 -11.74 6.15 -33.07
N THR A 147 -10.59 6.28 -32.40
CA THR A 147 -10.06 5.25 -31.46
C THR A 147 -10.45 5.50 -30.01
N VAL A 148 -11.13 6.61 -29.71
CA VAL A 148 -11.47 7.04 -28.35
C VAL A 148 -12.87 6.57 -27.98
N ASP A 149 -12.94 5.64 -27.03
CA ASP A 149 -14.20 5.22 -26.40
C ASP A 149 -14.44 6.03 -25.11
N LEU A 150 -15.43 6.92 -25.15
CA LEU A 150 -15.80 7.75 -24.00
C LEU A 150 -16.42 6.94 -22.85
N SER A 151 -16.98 5.76 -23.11
CA SER A 151 -17.51 4.89 -22.04
C SER A 151 -16.38 4.36 -21.16
N VAL A 152 -15.22 4.03 -21.75
CA VAL A 152 -14.01 3.61 -21.04
C VAL A 152 -13.44 4.76 -20.21
N LEU A 153 -13.51 5.99 -20.73
CA LEU A 153 -13.12 7.21 -20.02
C LEU A 153 -13.99 7.42 -18.77
N GLY A 154 -15.31 7.32 -18.93
CA GLY A 154 -16.28 7.41 -17.84
C GLY A 154 -16.09 6.31 -16.78
N LEU A 155 -15.83 5.08 -17.20
CA LEU A 155 -15.54 3.96 -16.31
C LEU A 155 -14.26 4.17 -15.51
N GLU A 156 -13.19 4.66 -16.15
CA GLU A 156 -11.92 4.95 -15.48
C GLU A 156 -12.08 6.05 -14.44
N PHE A 157 -12.79 7.13 -14.76
CA PHE A 157 -13.05 8.21 -13.80
C PHE A 157 -13.97 7.76 -12.66
N THR A 158 -14.98 6.94 -12.97
CA THR A 158 -15.88 6.36 -11.96
C THR A 158 -15.10 5.47 -10.99
N THR A 159 -14.27 4.58 -11.51
CA THR A 159 -13.49 3.62 -10.69
C THR A 159 -12.44 4.33 -9.84
N ASN A 160 -11.70 5.27 -10.43
CA ASN A 160 -10.52 5.87 -9.79
C ASN A 160 -10.82 7.08 -8.91
N TYR A 161 -11.99 7.71 -9.08
CA TYR A 161 -12.36 8.93 -8.36
C TYR A 161 -13.77 8.86 -7.73
N LEU A 162 -14.84 8.71 -8.52
CA LEU A 162 -16.20 8.80 -7.94
C LEU A 162 -16.46 7.71 -6.91
N ALA A 163 -16.04 6.47 -7.19
CA ALA A 163 -16.15 5.37 -6.25
C ALA A 163 -15.39 5.64 -4.94
N TYR A 164 -14.22 6.28 -5.01
CA TYR A 164 -13.44 6.66 -3.84
C TYR A 164 -14.22 7.68 -3.00
N VAL A 165 -14.76 8.72 -3.61
CA VAL A 165 -15.56 9.74 -2.91
C VAL A 165 -16.79 9.11 -2.25
N HIS A 166 -17.51 8.23 -2.94
CA HIS A 166 -18.69 7.55 -2.39
C HIS A 166 -18.33 6.62 -1.22
N LEU A 167 -17.27 5.83 -1.34
CA LEU A 167 -16.77 4.95 -0.27
C LEU A 167 -16.35 5.78 0.95
N THR A 168 -15.55 6.83 0.74
CA THR A 168 -15.13 7.75 1.79
C THR A 168 -16.33 8.32 2.55
N HIS A 169 -17.30 8.88 1.83
CA HIS A 169 -18.52 9.42 2.43
C HIS A 169 -19.28 8.37 3.25
N ALA A 170 -19.39 7.14 2.72
CA ALA A 170 -20.15 6.07 3.37
C ALA A 170 -19.47 5.53 4.65
N PHE A 171 -18.13 5.55 4.73
CA PHE A 171 -17.41 5.03 5.90
C PHE A 171 -17.07 6.09 6.96
N ILE A 172 -17.04 7.39 6.63
CA ILE A 172 -16.76 8.47 7.60
C ILE A 172 -17.64 8.38 8.86
N PRO A 173 -18.97 8.23 8.79
CA PRO A 173 -19.81 8.20 9.99
C PRO A 173 -19.47 7.07 10.97
N HIS A 174 -18.95 5.94 10.47
CA HIS A 174 -18.48 4.84 11.31
C HIS A 174 -17.14 5.18 11.96
N LEU A 175 -16.17 5.66 11.17
CA LEU A 175 -14.83 5.99 11.66
C LEU A 175 -14.84 7.14 12.67
N GLN A 176 -15.76 8.11 12.53
CA GLN A 176 -15.94 9.22 13.48
C GLN A 176 -16.45 8.77 14.86
N LYS A 177 -17.12 7.62 14.94
CA LYS A 177 -17.65 7.06 16.19
C LYS A 177 -16.65 6.20 16.95
N GLN A 178 -15.52 5.86 16.33
CA GLN A 178 -14.49 5.06 16.97
C GLN A 178 -13.77 5.89 18.04
N GLU A 179 -13.49 5.27 19.19
CA GLU A 179 -12.76 5.92 20.29
C GLU A 179 -11.26 6.08 19.97
N ASN A 180 -10.72 5.13 19.21
CA ASN A 180 -9.30 5.08 18.83
C ASN A 180 -9.04 5.79 17.49
N GLU A 181 -7.77 6.06 17.22
CA GLU A 181 -7.32 6.53 15.90
C GLU A 181 -7.75 5.54 14.81
N THR A 182 -8.38 6.06 13.76
CA THR A 182 -8.79 5.30 12.58
C THR A 182 -8.14 5.86 11.32
N SER A 183 -8.28 5.18 10.19
CA SER A 183 -7.69 5.67 8.94
C SER A 183 -8.50 5.41 7.67
N LEU A 184 -8.41 6.38 6.77
CA LEU A 184 -8.76 6.28 5.37
C LEU A 184 -7.46 6.31 4.55
N VAL A 185 -7.12 5.19 3.94
CA VAL A 185 -5.88 5.03 3.17
C VAL A 185 -6.20 4.91 1.69
N TYR A 186 -5.48 5.64 0.84
CA TYR A 186 -5.75 5.73 -0.59
C TYR A 186 -4.51 5.38 -1.41
N THR A 187 -4.66 4.44 -2.37
CA THR A 187 -3.67 4.25 -3.42
C THR A 187 -3.94 5.23 -4.57
N SER A 188 -3.14 6.29 -4.63
CA SER A 188 -3.16 7.33 -5.66
C SER A 188 -2.20 6.95 -6.81
N SER A 189 -1.40 7.89 -7.32
CA SER A 189 -0.34 7.65 -8.30
C SER A 189 0.62 8.85 -8.35
N GLY A 190 1.88 8.62 -8.73
CA GLY A 190 2.77 9.72 -9.15
C GLY A 190 2.20 10.54 -10.33
N LEU A 191 1.32 9.94 -11.14
CA LEU A 191 0.59 10.62 -12.20
C LEU A 191 -0.48 11.60 -11.72
N ALA A 192 -0.78 11.64 -10.41
CA ALA A 192 -1.54 12.71 -9.79
C ALA A 192 -0.77 14.04 -9.75
N LEU A 193 0.56 13.96 -9.68
CA LEU A 193 1.45 15.13 -9.58
C LEU A 193 1.99 15.55 -10.94
N VAL A 194 2.43 14.59 -11.75
CA VAL A 194 3.01 14.84 -13.08
C VAL A 194 2.27 14.01 -14.12
N PRO A 195 1.45 14.62 -14.99
CA PRO A 195 0.60 13.87 -15.91
C PRO A 195 1.41 13.24 -17.05
N LEU A 196 0.89 12.15 -17.61
CA LEU A 196 1.44 11.48 -18.79
C LEU A 196 0.47 11.58 -19.96
N VAL A 197 0.93 12.08 -21.11
CA VAL A 197 0.08 12.38 -22.28
C VAL A 197 -0.74 11.18 -22.78
N THR A 198 -0.17 9.97 -22.72
CA THR A 198 -0.86 8.75 -23.16
C THR A 198 -1.90 8.25 -22.14
N ARG A 199 -1.87 8.78 -20.91
CA ARG A 199 -2.72 8.40 -19.78
C ARG A 199 -3.50 9.61 -19.26
N LEU A 200 -3.94 10.48 -20.16
CA LEU A 200 -4.55 11.77 -19.81
C LEU A 200 -5.71 11.66 -18.82
N ASN A 201 -6.64 10.71 -19.02
CA ASN A 201 -7.82 10.58 -18.18
C ASN A 201 -7.48 9.93 -16.84
N TYR A 202 -6.58 8.95 -16.84
CA TYR A 202 -6.02 8.39 -15.62
C TYR A 202 -5.34 9.47 -14.77
N SER A 203 -4.45 10.27 -15.37
CA SER A 203 -3.80 11.42 -14.72
C SER A 203 -4.82 12.40 -14.17
N ALA A 204 -5.85 12.76 -14.95
CA ALA A 204 -6.93 13.64 -14.50
C ALA A 204 -7.68 13.06 -13.29
N SER A 205 -8.04 11.77 -13.33
CA SER A 205 -8.74 11.10 -12.23
C SER A 205 -7.90 11.04 -10.94
N LYS A 206 -6.58 10.80 -11.06
CA LYS A 206 -5.67 10.75 -9.91
C LYS A 206 -5.34 12.14 -9.37
N ALA A 207 -5.25 13.16 -10.21
CA ALA A 207 -5.16 14.55 -9.77
C ALA A 207 -6.43 15.00 -9.03
N ALA A 208 -7.62 14.65 -9.54
CA ALA A 208 -8.89 14.91 -8.87
C ALA A 208 -8.96 14.22 -7.49
N LEU A 209 -8.54 12.96 -7.43
CA LEU A 209 -8.46 12.21 -6.17
C LEU A 209 -7.49 12.86 -5.18
N HIS A 210 -6.28 13.23 -5.62
CA HIS A 210 -5.28 13.88 -4.77
C HIS A 210 -5.80 15.20 -4.18
N HIS A 211 -6.41 16.06 -5.01
CA HIS A 211 -7.04 17.30 -4.54
C HIS A 211 -8.16 17.04 -3.54
N PHE A 212 -9.00 16.03 -3.78
CA PHE A 212 -10.03 15.62 -2.84
C PHE A 212 -9.43 15.19 -1.50
N ILE A 213 -8.39 14.36 -1.51
CA ILE A 213 -7.70 13.86 -0.31
C ILE A 213 -7.09 15.00 0.51
N LEU A 214 -6.47 15.99 -0.14
CA LEU A 214 -5.88 17.15 0.55
C LEU A 214 -6.92 17.98 1.30
N CYS A 215 -8.04 18.29 0.64
CA CYS A 215 -9.14 19.02 1.27
C CYS A 215 -9.79 18.18 2.37
N LEU A 216 -10.04 16.90 2.10
CA LEU A 216 -10.63 15.97 3.05
C LEU A 216 -9.79 15.86 4.33
N ARG A 217 -8.47 15.78 4.20
CA ARG A 217 -7.53 15.74 5.33
C ARG A 217 -7.70 16.94 6.26
N GLU A 218 -7.78 18.14 5.72
CA GLU A 218 -7.98 19.35 6.52
C GLU A 218 -9.38 19.39 7.15
N GLN A 219 -10.42 18.97 6.42
CA GLN A 219 -11.78 18.90 6.95
C GLN A 219 -11.91 17.90 8.11
N LEU A 220 -11.28 16.72 7.99
CA LEU A 220 -11.36 15.69 9.03
C LEU A 220 -10.50 15.99 10.26
N LYS A 221 -9.42 16.80 10.14
CA LYS A 221 -8.66 17.29 11.30
C LYS A 221 -9.49 18.13 12.27
N GLU A 222 -10.47 18.86 11.75
CA GLU A 222 -11.36 19.73 12.53
C GLU A 222 -12.71 19.07 12.83
N GLY A 223 -12.95 17.90 12.23
CA GLY A 223 -14.17 17.11 12.42
C GLY A 223 -14.15 16.23 13.66
N PRO A 224 -15.26 15.56 13.97
CA PRO A 224 -15.32 14.58 15.06
C PRO A 224 -14.47 13.33 14.74
N GLY A 225 -14.06 12.63 15.80
CA GLY A 225 -13.21 11.45 15.71
C GLY A 225 -11.73 11.77 15.54
N ASN A 226 -10.89 10.73 15.45
CA ASN A 226 -9.46 10.86 15.14
C ASN A 226 -9.14 10.06 13.87
N ILE A 227 -9.53 10.62 12.71
CA ILE A 227 -9.37 9.96 11.42
C ILE A 227 -8.10 10.46 10.73
N LYS A 228 -7.14 9.57 10.52
CA LYS A 228 -5.99 9.84 9.65
C LYS A 228 -6.37 9.61 8.20
N VAL A 229 -6.02 10.56 7.35
CA VAL A 229 -6.10 10.41 5.90
C VAL A 229 -4.70 10.00 5.44
N ILE A 230 -4.53 8.99 4.60
CA ILE A 230 -3.21 8.55 4.16
C ILE A 230 -3.22 8.37 2.66
N GLU A 231 -2.26 8.97 1.96
CA GLU A 231 -2.14 8.85 0.51
C GLU A 231 -0.81 8.21 0.14
N ILE A 232 -0.89 7.14 -0.66
CA ILE A 232 0.26 6.45 -1.21
C ILE A 232 0.36 6.84 -2.68
N PHE A 233 1.55 7.24 -3.15
CA PHE A 233 1.79 7.60 -4.55
C PHE A 233 2.74 6.59 -5.20
N PRO A 234 2.19 5.50 -5.79
CA PRO A 234 3.00 4.55 -6.53
C PRO A 234 3.64 5.17 -7.78
N PRO A 235 4.87 4.75 -8.13
CA PRO A 235 5.37 4.84 -9.50
C PRO A 235 4.62 3.83 -10.39
N ALA A 236 5.11 3.57 -11.60
CA ALA A 236 4.74 2.34 -12.29
C ALA A 236 5.22 1.13 -11.47
N VAL A 237 4.35 0.17 -11.21
CA VAL A 237 4.65 -1.04 -10.41
C VAL A 237 4.31 -2.27 -11.23
N GLN A 238 5.19 -3.27 -11.20
CA GLN A 238 5.08 -4.53 -11.92
C GLN A 238 3.86 -5.35 -11.43
N THR A 239 2.70 -5.09 -12.04
CA THR A 239 1.42 -5.71 -11.69
C THR A 239 0.62 -6.03 -12.95
N GLU A 240 -0.49 -6.75 -12.80
CA GLU A 240 -1.40 -7.01 -13.91
C GLU A 240 -2.07 -5.76 -14.47
N LEU A 241 -2.04 -4.61 -13.76
CA LEU A 241 -2.59 -3.34 -14.24
C LEU A 241 -2.03 -2.98 -15.62
N HIS A 242 -0.75 -3.31 -15.87
CA HIS A 242 -0.01 -2.98 -17.08
C HIS A 242 0.02 -4.12 -18.11
N ASP A 243 -0.64 -5.25 -17.86
CA ASP A 243 -0.64 -6.34 -18.84
C ASP A 243 -1.46 -6.02 -20.09
N GLU A 244 -1.25 -6.80 -21.15
CA GLU A 244 -1.88 -6.60 -22.45
C GLU A 244 -3.40 -6.75 -22.43
N LYS A 245 -3.96 -7.46 -21.43
CA LYS A 245 -5.41 -7.57 -21.25
C LYS A 245 -6.01 -6.26 -20.77
N HIS A 246 -5.32 -5.55 -19.87
CA HIS A 246 -5.81 -4.32 -19.27
C HIS A 246 -5.37 -3.06 -20.03
N GLN A 247 -4.18 -3.10 -20.66
CA GLN A 247 -3.60 -2.04 -21.46
C GLN A 247 -3.02 -2.62 -22.76
N PRO A 248 -3.88 -2.90 -23.78
CA PRO A 248 -3.45 -3.50 -25.04
C PRO A 248 -2.39 -2.69 -25.81
N ASP A 249 -2.24 -1.42 -25.47
CA ASP A 249 -1.23 -0.52 -26.03
C ASP A 249 0.17 -0.69 -25.40
N ILE A 250 0.30 -1.43 -24.29
CA ILE A 250 1.58 -1.75 -23.65
C ILE A 250 2.00 -3.19 -23.96
N LYS A 251 3.20 -3.36 -24.52
CA LYS A 251 3.84 -4.68 -24.64
C LYS A 251 4.68 -4.99 -23.41
N ASN A 252 4.65 -6.25 -22.95
CA ASN A 252 5.42 -6.72 -21.78
C ASN A 252 5.22 -5.88 -20.51
N GLY A 253 4.05 -5.27 -20.31
CA GLY A 253 3.87 -4.29 -19.24
C GLY A 253 3.98 -4.84 -17.81
N ARG A 254 3.89 -6.17 -17.60
CA ARG A 254 4.18 -6.77 -16.29
C ARG A 254 5.64 -6.62 -15.85
N ALA A 255 6.56 -6.34 -16.77
CA ALA A 255 7.96 -6.02 -16.46
C ALA A 255 8.21 -4.51 -16.35
N MET A 256 7.17 -3.68 -16.47
CA MET A 256 7.29 -2.22 -16.42
C MET A 256 7.33 -1.72 -14.98
N GLY A 257 8.31 -0.87 -14.69
CA GLY A 257 8.39 -0.13 -13.44
C GLY A 257 9.05 -0.91 -12.31
N MET A 258 8.79 -0.45 -11.09
CA MET A 258 9.37 -1.00 -9.86
C MET A 258 8.81 -2.40 -9.57
N PRO A 259 9.65 -3.35 -9.13
CA PRO A 259 9.16 -4.64 -8.62
C PRO A 259 8.11 -4.46 -7.52
N LEU A 260 7.07 -5.31 -7.53
CA LEU A 260 5.94 -5.20 -6.61
C LEU A 260 6.35 -5.40 -5.15
N ASP A 261 7.25 -6.35 -4.89
CA ASP A 261 7.81 -6.60 -3.56
C ASP A 261 8.60 -5.39 -3.05
N GLU A 262 9.48 -4.83 -3.87
CA GLU A 262 10.25 -3.62 -3.53
C GLU A 262 9.32 -2.43 -3.21
N PHE A 263 8.31 -2.19 -4.06
CA PHE A 263 7.30 -1.16 -3.81
C PHE A 263 6.54 -1.43 -2.50
N THR A 264 6.13 -2.68 -2.28
CA THR A 264 5.34 -3.08 -1.11
C THR A 264 6.14 -2.86 0.17
N GLU A 265 7.39 -3.33 0.25
CA GLU A 265 8.24 -3.10 1.42
C GLU A 265 8.47 -1.61 1.70
N ALA A 266 8.81 -0.84 0.66
CA ALA A 266 9.12 0.58 0.80
C ALA A 266 7.90 1.38 1.29
N SER A 267 6.73 1.16 0.68
CA SER A 267 5.49 1.83 1.06
C SER A 267 4.96 1.35 2.43
N TRP A 268 5.00 0.06 2.69
CA TRP A 268 4.52 -0.53 3.93
C TRP A 268 5.34 -0.05 5.15
N SER A 269 6.67 0.01 5.02
CA SER A 269 7.53 0.53 6.09
C SER A 269 7.16 1.96 6.50
N ARG A 270 6.75 2.81 5.55
CA ARG A 270 6.36 4.20 5.79
C ARG A 270 4.94 4.29 6.37
N LEU A 271 4.04 3.43 5.92
CA LEU A 271 2.70 3.30 6.50
C LEU A 271 2.78 2.92 7.99
N VAL A 272 3.61 1.93 8.32
CA VAL A 272 3.87 1.48 9.69
C VAL A 272 4.46 2.60 10.56
N LYS A 273 5.34 3.45 10.00
CA LYS A 273 5.87 4.65 10.69
C LYS A 273 4.82 5.74 10.94
N GLY A 274 3.62 5.60 10.36
CA GLY A 274 2.54 6.57 10.48
C GLY A 274 2.69 7.79 9.55
N GLU A 275 3.43 7.64 8.45
CA GLU A 275 3.50 8.68 7.44
C GLU A 275 2.16 8.82 6.69
N GLU A 276 1.72 10.06 6.48
CA GLU A 276 0.40 10.32 5.89
C GLU A 276 0.44 10.59 4.37
N GLN A 277 1.61 10.87 3.81
CA GLN A 277 1.84 11.09 2.38
C GLN A 277 3.09 10.32 1.95
N ILE A 278 2.90 9.26 1.16
CA ILE A 278 3.90 8.22 0.92
C ILE A 278 4.22 8.13 -0.59
N PRO A 279 5.00 9.08 -1.16
CA PRO A 279 5.51 8.95 -2.52
C PRO A 279 6.66 7.95 -2.58
N ILE A 280 6.69 7.03 -3.56
CA ILE A 280 7.72 5.99 -3.62
C ILE A 280 8.58 6.12 -4.88
N GLY A 281 9.88 5.85 -4.73
CA GLY A 281 10.84 5.84 -5.82
C GLY A 281 11.01 7.24 -6.43
N PHE A 282 10.99 7.34 -7.76
CA PHE A 282 11.18 8.63 -8.44
C PHE A 282 10.07 9.66 -8.13
N VAL A 283 8.91 9.21 -7.64
CA VAL A 283 7.80 10.10 -7.27
C VAL A 283 8.18 11.01 -6.10
N GLU A 284 9.10 10.58 -5.22
CA GLU A 284 9.59 11.40 -4.11
C GLU A 284 10.23 12.72 -4.58
N GLY A 285 10.97 12.67 -5.69
CA GLY A 285 11.59 13.86 -6.26
C GLY A 285 10.55 14.85 -6.79
N ALA A 286 9.51 14.35 -7.45
CA ALA A 286 8.40 15.18 -7.93
C ALA A 286 7.60 15.77 -6.75
N PHE A 287 7.33 14.97 -5.72
CA PHE A 287 6.62 15.42 -4.52
C PHE A 287 7.36 16.57 -3.83
N LYS A 288 8.66 16.41 -3.54
CA LYS A 288 9.47 17.46 -2.91
C LYS A 288 9.56 18.72 -3.77
N LYS A 289 9.65 18.57 -5.09
CA LYS A 289 9.85 19.70 -6.00
C LYS A 289 8.59 20.52 -6.24
N PHE A 290 7.43 19.88 -6.30
CA PHE A 290 6.19 20.53 -6.75
C PHE A 290 5.12 20.54 -5.66
N GLU A 291 4.96 19.42 -4.96
CA GLU A 291 3.80 19.19 -4.11
C GLU A 291 3.94 19.86 -2.75
N GLU A 292 5.13 19.85 -2.15
CA GLU A 292 5.39 20.57 -0.90
C GLU A 292 5.12 22.08 -1.06
N THR A 293 5.67 22.69 -2.11
CA THR A 293 5.43 24.12 -2.42
C THR A 293 3.96 24.42 -2.74
N ARG A 294 3.27 23.52 -3.44
CA ARG A 294 1.82 23.66 -3.69
C ARG A 294 1.03 23.61 -2.37
N GLN A 295 1.40 22.73 -1.45
CA GLN A 295 0.75 22.60 -0.14
C GLN A 295 0.97 23.82 0.75
N GLU A 296 2.15 24.45 0.73
CA GLU A 296 2.38 25.74 1.40
C GLU A 296 1.36 26.80 0.95
N THR A 297 1.16 26.91 -0.37
CA THR A 297 0.18 27.84 -0.95
C THR A 297 -1.25 27.44 -0.59
N PHE A 298 -1.58 26.15 -0.64
CA PHE A 298 -2.89 25.62 -0.23
C PHE A 298 -3.22 25.96 1.23
N HIS A 299 -2.28 25.75 2.17
CA HIS A 299 -2.50 26.08 3.58
C HIS A 299 -2.62 27.58 3.81
N MET A 300 -1.81 28.39 3.11
CA MET A 300 -1.94 29.85 3.15
C MET A 300 -3.33 30.31 2.70
N LEU A 301 -3.83 29.81 1.56
CA LEU A 301 -5.14 30.16 1.02
C LEU A 301 -6.28 29.76 1.98
N ASN A 302 -6.23 28.57 2.56
CA ASN A 302 -7.26 28.13 3.50
C ASN A 302 -7.23 28.92 4.81
N LYS A 303 -6.04 29.31 5.30
CA LYS A 303 -5.92 30.20 6.46
C LYS A 303 -6.54 31.57 6.19
N MET A 304 -6.33 32.13 5.01
CA MET A 304 -6.94 33.40 4.60
C MET A 304 -8.47 33.29 4.47
N ALA A 305 -8.97 32.19 3.90
CA ALA A 305 -10.40 31.94 3.77
C ALA A 305 -11.09 31.87 5.14
N LYS A 306 -10.53 31.10 6.09
CA LYS A 306 -11.04 30.99 7.46
C LYS A 306 -11.09 32.34 8.18
N ALA A 307 -10.00 33.12 8.08
CA ALA A 307 -9.93 34.44 8.69
C ALA A 307 -10.97 35.42 8.12
N ARG A 308 -11.31 35.33 6.84
CA ARG A 308 -12.36 36.14 6.21
C ARG A 308 -13.75 35.73 6.69
N ASP A 309 -13.98 34.43 6.83
CA ASP A 309 -15.30 33.87 7.12
C ASP A 309 -15.61 33.88 8.63
N GLY A 310 -14.69 34.40 9.47
CA GLY A 310 -14.90 34.66 10.90
C GLY A 310 -14.91 33.42 11.80
N ALA A 311 -14.32 32.32 11.32
CA ALA A 311 -14.17 31.06 12.04
C ALA A 311 -12.82 30.95 12.77
#